data_AF-A0A8S0ZWI5-F1
#
_entry.id   AF-A0A8S0ZWI5-F1
#
_cell.length_a   1.000
_cell.length_b   1.000
_cell.length_c   1.000
_cell.angle_alpha   90.00
_cell.angle_beta   90.00
_cell.angle_gamma   90.00
#
_symmetry.space_group_name_H-M   'P 1'
#
loop_
_entity.id
_entity.type
_entity.pdbx_description
1 polymer ?
#
loop_
_entity_poly.entity_id
_entity_poly.type
_entity_poly.pdbx_seq_one_letter_code
_entity_poly.pdbx_strand_id
1 'polypeptide(L)'
;MLFFLLGIPTDRSEHAYASAQEYKEALEAIRKHTGAERSKPQRTLEAEPEDSQQIEEEQDYLDELLIPDPWELNNTARAGTDVLFFNRVPKVGSQTFMELLRRLAIRNQFRFNRDAVQRVETIRLAPVDQQILAGLVSAYTPPASYIKHVCYTNFTRYGYPSPIYVNVVRDPVERVISWYYYVRAPWYYVERKRAFPDLPLPDPAWLKKDFETCVLSGDRECRYIEGETHEGIGDHRRQTLFFCGHEPQCTPFNSVEALQRAKRVVEQQYAVVGVLEDLNSTLLAFERYVPRFFDGALQLYWEELNTFNRINRNAFKPPVSEAVKQIVRANFTREIEFYEFCKQRLHMQLRALRDPTITLPTTRSGRRRRARRHGRV
;
A
#
# COMPACT_ATOMS: atom_id res chain seq x y z
N MET A 1 50.69 49.42 -1.02
CA MET A 1 51.44 48.49 -0.15
C MET A 1 50.67 47.18 -0.20
N LEU A 2 50.92 46.26 -1.13
CA LEU A 2 52.12 45.48 -1.43
C LEU A 2 52.78 44.82 -0.20
N PHE A 3 53.10 43.54 -0.39
CA PHE A 3 53.75 42.55 0.49
C PHE A 3 52.85 41.74 1.45
N PHE A 4 52.89 40.40 1.52
CA PHE A 4 53.53 39.35 0.71
C PHE A 4 52.90 37.99 1.11
N LEU A 5 52.89 37.03 0.18
CA LEU A 5 52.49 35.63 0.34
C LEU A 5 53.42 34.85 1.28
N LEU A 6 52.85 34.07 2.21
CA LEU A 6 53.45 32.83 2.72
C LEU A 6 52.36 31.77 2.95
N GLY A 7 52.53 30.63 2.29
CA GLY A 7 51.58 29.53 2.23
C GLY A 7 51.46 28.75 3.54
N ILE A 8 50.23 28.36 3.84
CA ILE A 8 49.89 27.40 4.89
C ILE A 8 49.82 26.01 4.23
N PRO A 9 50.61 25.02 4.66
CA PRO A 9 50.47 23.65 4.17
C PRO A 9 49.18 23.04 4.75
N THR A 10 48.30 22.56 3.89
CA THR A 10 47.18 21.71 4.27
C THR A 10 47.73 20.31 4.58
N ASP A 11 47.74 19.94 5.86
CA ASP A 11 48.01 18.57 6.30
C ASP A 11 46.82 17.68 5.90
N ARG A 12 46.97 16.95 4.80
CA ARG A 12 46.10 15.82 4.43
C ARG A 12 46.64 14.61 5.19
N SER A 13 46.07 14.31 6.35
CA SER A 13 46.25 13.01 6.98
C SER A 13 45.47 11.95 6.19
N GLU A 14 46.14 11.29 5.24
CA GLU A 14 45.66 10.04 4.65
C GLU A 14 45.67 8.96 5.75
N HIS A 15 44.49 8.56 6.23
CA HIS A 15 44.37 7.34 7.01
C HIS A 15 44.54 6.14 6.08
N ALA A 16 45.78 5.64 5.98
CA ALA A 16 46.07 4.35 5.39
C ALA A 16 45.51 3.24 6.31
N TYR A 17 44.50 2.52 5.84
CA TYR A 17 44.02 1.32 6.51
C TYR A 17 45.08 0.22 6.37
N ALA A 18 45.43 -0.42 7.49
CA ALA A 18 46.38 -1.54 7.51
C ALA A 18 45.92 -2.65 6.55
N SER A 19 46.87 -3.20 5.80
CA SER A 19 46.62 -4.26 4.85
C SER A 19 46.22 -5.57 5.56
N ALA A 20 45.50 -6.44 4.85
CA ALA A 20 45.09 -7.75 5.37
C ALA A 20 46.29 -8.63 5.81
N GLN A 21 47.49 -8.35 5.30
CA GLN A 21 48.73 -9.02 5.67
C GLN A 21 49.21 -8.59 7.06
N GLU A 22 49.22 -7.28 7.34
CA GLU A 22 49.63 -6.72 8.63
C GLU A 22 48.69 -7.14 9.76
N TYR A 23 47.39 -7.31 9.46
CA TYR A 23 46.42 -7.83 10.43
C TYR A 23 46.65 -9.30 10.78
N LYS A 24 47.09 -10.11 9.80
CA LYS A 24 47.42 -11.53 10.02
C LYS A 24 48.69 -11.69 10.85
N GLU A 25 49.71 -10.90 10.57
CA GLU A 25 50.97 -10.92 11.31
C GLU A 25 50.78 -10.49 12.77
N ALA A 26 49.92 -9.49 13.02
CA ALA A 26 49.55 -9.09 14.38
C ALA A 26 48.83 -10.21 15.16
N LEU A 27 47.93 -10.97 14.50
CA LEU A 27 47.22 -12.09 15.13
C LEU A 27 48.14 -13.30 15.42
N GLU A 28 49.10 -13.56 14.55
CA GLU A 28 50.09 -14.63 14.76
C GLU A 28 51.11 -14.27 15.85
N ALA A 29 51.49 -12.99 15.98
CA ALA A 29 52.32 -12.49 17.06
C ALA A 29 51.63 -12.63 18.43
N ILE A 30 50.33 -12.34 18.51
CA ILE A 30 49.52 -12.53 19.74
C ILE A 30 49.44 -14.01 20.12
N ARG A 31 49.26 -14.90 19.13
CA ARG A 31 49.25 -16.36 19.37
C ARG A 31 50.59 -16.91 19.86
N LYS A 32 51.71 -16.33 19.44
CA LYS A 32 53.07 -16.78 19.83
C LYS A 32 53.43 -16.41 21.27
N HIS A 33 52.80 -15.38 21.84
CA HIS A 33 53.11 -14.89 23.19
C HIS A 33 52.15 -15.37 24.30
N THR A 34 51.03 -16.01 23.96
CA THR A 34 50.11 -16.62 24.94
C THR A 34 50.22 -18.14 24.93
N GLY A 35 51.40 -18.65 25.30
CA GLY A 35 51.58 -20.05 25.67
C GLY A 35 51.11 -20.27 27.11
N ALA A 36 49.81 -20.44 27.31
CA ALA A 36 49.24 -20.92 28.56
C ALA A 36 47.99 -21.76 28.27
N GLU A 37 48.12 -23.08 28.42
CA GLU A 37 46.98 -23.99 28.51
C GLU A 37 46.07 -23.54 29.64
N ARG A 38 44.90 -22.98 29.29
CA ARG A 38 43.82 -22.79 30.26
C ARG A 38 43.06 -24.11 30.39
N SER A 39 43.30 -24.79 31.50
CA SER A 39 42.43 -25.81 32.05
C SER A 39 40.96 -25.35 32.00
N LYS A 40 40.07 -26.22 31.50
CA LYS A 40 38.62 -25.95 31.47
C LYS A 40 38.12 -25.57 32.87
N PRO A 41 37.44 -24.41 33.05
CA PRO A 41 36.66 -24.16 34.25
C PRO A 41 35.49 -25.14 34.28
N GLN A 42 35.31 -25.81 35.42
CA GLN A 42 34.15 -26.64 35.72
C GLN A 42 32.89 -25.75 35.81
N ARG A 43 31.84 -26.20 35.13
CA ARG A 43 30.48 -25.65 34.99
C ARG A 43 29.91 -25.00 36.27
N THR A 44 29.38 -23.79 36.16
CA THR A 44 28.14 -23.37 36.87
C THR A 44 27.42 -22.25 36.13
N LEU A 45 26.12 -22.47 35.92
CA LEU A 45 25.12 -21.68 35.18
C LEU A 45 25.27 -21.73 33.66
N GLU A 46 24.97 -22.91 33.12
CA GLU A 46 24.43 -23.03 31.77
C GLU A 46 23.06 -22.35 31.77
N ALA A 47 22.89 -21.30 30.94
CA ALA A 47 21.58 -21.06 30.38
C ALA A 47 21.29 -22.31 29.52
N GLU A 48 20.27 -23.07 29.92
CA GLU A 48 19.77 -24.18 29.12
C GLU A 48 19.53 -23.65 27.69
N PRO A 49 19.89 -24.41 26.64
CA PRO A 49 19.51 -24.06 25.28
C PRO A 49 17.99 -24.18 25.20
N GLU A 50 17.27 -23.07 25.38
CA GLU A 50 15.82 -23.01 25.18
C GLU A 50 15.52 -23.56 23.77
N ASP A 51 14.62 -24.54 23.73
CA ASP A 51 14.27 -25.22 22.49
C ASP A 51 13.69 -24.20 21.51
N SER A 52 14.25 -24.14 20.31
CA SER A 52 13.78 -23.19 19.28
C SER A 52 12.29 -23.39 18.97
N GLN A 53 11.75 -24.58 19.20
CA GLN A 53 10.31 -24.86 19.10
C GLN A 53 9.52 -24.23 20.25
N GLN A 54 10.03 -24.29 21.48
CA GLN A 54 9.39 -23.65 22.64
C GLN A 54 9.43 -22.13 22.53
N ILE A 55 10.53 -21.56 22.01
CA ILE A 55 10.63 -20.12 21.72
C ILE A 55 9.64 -19.72 20.63
N GLU A 56 9.51 -20.50 19.55
CA GLU A 56 8.52 -20.24 18.49
C GLU A 56 7.08 -20.33 19.02
N GLU A 57 6.79 -21.31 19.89
CA GLU A 57 5.47 -21.48 20.52
C GLU A 57 5.13 -20.37 21.54
N GLU A 58 6.09 -19.95 22.37
CA GLU A 58 5.92 -18.81 23.29
C GLU A 58 5.75 -17.49 22.53
N GLN A 59 6.48 -17.30 21.43
CA GLN A 59 6.38 -16.12 20.58
C GLN A 59 5.01 -16.09 19.87
N ASP A 60 4.53 -17.21 19.35
CA ASP A 60 3.19 -17.33 18.75
C ASP A 60 2.08 -17.08 19.80
N TYR A 61 2.26 -17.56 21.04
CA TYR A 61 1.32 -17.30 22.14
C TYR A 61 1.29 -15.83 22.56
N LEU A 62 2.46 -15.18 22.67
CA LEU A 62 2.57 -13.75 22.93
C LEU A 62 1.97 -12.92 21.80
N ASP A 63 2.21 -13.29 20.54
CA ASP A 63 1.63 -12.65 19.37
C ASP A 63 0.10 -12.81 19.34
N GLU A 64 -0.44 -13.94 19.81
CA GLU A 64 -1.88 -14.18 19.93
C GLU A 64 -2.52 -13.35 21.07
N LEU A 65 -1.81 -13.18 22.19
CA LEU A 65 -2.24 -12.34 23.31
C LEU A 65 -2.28 -10.85 22.97
N LEU A 66 -1.47 -10.42 21.99
CA LEU A 66 -1.40 -9.03 21.52
C LEU A 66 -2.44 -8.69 20.45
N ILE A 67 -3.27 -9.65 20.02
CA ILE A 67 -4.34 -9.39 19.05
C ILE A 67 -5.47 -8.61 19.73
N PRO A 68 -5.80 -7.39 19.25
CA PRO A 68 -6.90 -6.61 19.80
C PRO A 68 -8.24 -7.33 19.66
N ASP A 69 -9.21 -6.98 20.51
CA ASP A 69 -10.58 -7.46 20.35
C ASP A 69 -11.19 -6.92 19.04
N PRO A 70 -12.12 -7.66 18.40
CA PRO A 70 -12.78 -7.20 17.16
C PRO A 70 -13.37 -5.80 17.24
N TRP A 71 -13.95 -5.44 18.39
CA TRP A 71 -14.60 -4.14 18.55
C TRP A 71 -13.59 -2.99 18.49
N GLU A 72 -12.34 -3.20 18.92
CA GLU A 72 -11.27 -2.19 18.91
C GLU A 72 -10.89 -1.80 17.48
N LEU A 73 -11.01 -2.76 16.56
CA LEU A 73 -10.71 -2.62 15.14
C LEU A 73 -11.96 -2.30 14.30
N ASN A 74 -13.14 -2.22 14.92
CA ASN A 74 -14.41 -1.97 14.25
C ASN A 74 -14.78 -0.49 14.25
N ASN A 75 -14.30 0.25 13.24
CA ASN A 75 -14.69 1.65 13.06
C ASN A 75 -16.10 1.83 12.50
N THR A 76 -16.79 0.78 12.02
CA THR A 76 -18.18 0.88 11.54
C THR A 76 -19.10 1.36 12.65
N ALA A 77 -18.91 0.86 13.88
CA ALA A 77 -19.69 1.26 15.05
C ALA A 77 -19.46 2.73 15.46
N ARG A 78 -18.41 3.38 14.94
CA ARG A 78 -18.08 4.78 15.21
C ARG A 78 -18.65 5.75 14.16
N ALA A 79 -19.30 5.24 13.11
CA ALA A 79 -19.93 6.08 12.11
C ALA A 79 -21.16 6.80 12.67
N GLY A 80 -21.38 8.05 12.25
CA GLY A 80 -22.54 8.84 12.65
C GLY A 80 -23.78 8.61 11.78
N THR A 81 -23.66 7.81 10.72
CA THR A 81 -24.76 7.49 9.80
C THR A 81 -24.48 6.20 9.02
N ASP A 82 -25.54 5.48 8.65
CA ASP A 82 -25.50 4.30 7.78
C ASP A 82 -25.37 4.70 6.29
N VAL A 83 -24.39 5.56 5.99
CA VAL A 83 -23.99 5.88 4.62
C VAL A 83 -22.58 5.37 4.39
N LEU A 84 -22.44 4.38 3.51
CA LEU A 84 -21.15 3.83 3.11
C LEU A 84 -20.47 4.76 2.10
N PHE A 85 -19.30 5.29 2.44
CA PHE A 85 -18.53 6.15 1.54
C PHE A 85 -17.25 5.45 1.07
N PHE A 86 -17.20 5.20 -0.24
CA PHE A 86 -16.02 4.65 -0.92
C PHE A 86 -15.31 5.75 -1.72
N ASN A 87 -14.34 6.41 -1.07
CA ASN A 87 -13.48 7.42 -1.70
C ASN A 87 -12.38 6.73 -2.55
N ARG A 88 -12.82 6.12 -3.64
CA ARG A 88 -12.08 5.10 -4.39
C ARG A 88 -10.73 5.57 -4.94
N VAL A 89 -9.69 4.79 -4.68
CA VAL A 89 -8.39 4.96 -5.34
C VAL A 89 -8.47 4.46 -6.81
N PRO A 90 -7.82 5.15 -7.77
CA PRO A 90 -7.67 4.65 -9.13
C PRO A 90 -6.84 3.35 -9.20
N LYS A 91 -7.26 2.44 -10.09
CA LYS A 91 -6.54 1.21 -10.47
C LYS A 91 -6.37 0.16 -9.36
N VAL A 92 -7.18 0.22 -8.31
CA VAL A 92 -7.28 -0.78 -7.23
C VAL A 92 -8.42 -1.81 -7.44
N GLY A 93 -8.83 -2.04 -8.69
CA GLY A 93 -10.02 -2.86 -8.99
C GLY A 93 -11.35 -2.17 -8.70
N SER A 94 -11.35 -0.85 -8.54
CA SER A 94 -12.51 -0.08 -8.08
C SER A 94 -13.74 -0.13 -8.98
N GLN A 95 -13.62 -0.48 -10.27
CA GLN A 95 -14.78 -0.77 -11.13
C GLN A 95 -15.47 -2.10 -10.77
N THR A 96 -14.68 -3.15 -10.47
CA THR A 96 -15.20 -4.45 -10.02
C THR A 96 -15.86 -4.29 -8.65
N PHE A 97 -15.24 -3.54 -7.74
CA PHE A 97 -15.83 -3.26 -6.43
C PHE A 97 -17.12 -2.44 -6.53
N MET A 98 -17.18 -1.46 -7.45
CA MET A 98 -18.39 -0.69 -7.73
C MET A 98 -19.52 -1.58 -8.29
N GLU A 99 -19.20 -2.51 -9.20
CA GLU A 99 -20.15 -3.51 -9.71
C GLU A 99 -20.70 -4.39 -8.58
N LEU A 100 -19.80 -4.91 -7.74
CA LEU A 100 -20.15 -5.74 -6.60
C LEU A 100 -21.10 -4.98 -5.65
N LEU A 101 -20.74 -3.75 -5.29
CA LEU A 101 -21.56 -2.92 -4.41
C LEU A 101 -22.94 -2.62 -5.01
N ARG A 102 -23.05 -2.44 -6.33
CA ARG A 102 -24.35 -2.22 -6.99
C ARG A 102 -25.26 -3.44 -6.90
N ARG A 103 -24.70 -4.65 -7.02
CA ARG A 103 -25.45 -5.90 -6.89
C ARG A 103 -25.83 -6.17 -5.44
N LEU A 104 -24.91 -5.90 -4.51
CA LEU A 104 -25.19 -5.94 -3.08
C LEU A 104 -26.24 -4.92 -2.66
N ALA A 105 -26.34 -3.76 -3.33
CA ALA A 105 -27.41 -2.80 -3.08
C ALA A 105 -28.80 -3.39 -3.29
N ILE A 106 -28.95 -4.26 -4.30
CA ILE A 106 -30.18 -5.00 -4.57
C ILE A 106 -30.40 -6.09 -3.51
N ARG A 107 -29.36 -6.89 -3.20
CA ARG A 107 -29.45 -7.98 -2.21
C ARG A 107 -29.76 -7.47 -0.80
N ASN A 108 -29.02 -6.46 -0.36
CA ASN A 108 -29.00 -5.95 1.02
C ASN A 108 -29.88 -4.71 1.21
N GLN A 109 -30.67 -4.34 0.18
CA GLN A 109 -31.71 -3.30 0.24
C GLN A 109 -31.18 -1.91 0.67
N PHE A 110 -30.14 -1.42 0.00
CA PHE A 110 -29.62 -0.06 0.20
C PHE A 110 -29.53 0.73 -1.11
N ARG A 111 -29.50 2.06 -1.04
CA ARG A 111 -29.40 2.90 -2.24
C ARG A 111 -27.96 2.98 -2.74
N PHE A 112 -27.73 2.65 -4.01
CA PHE A 112 -26.42 2.82 -4.65
C PHE A 112 -26.31 4.18 -5.34
N ASN A 113 -25.30 4.99 -4.99
CA ASN A 113 -25.02 6.28 -5.62
C ASN A 113 -23.54 6.38 -6.02
N ARG A 114 -23.26 7.15 -7.09
CA ARG A 114 -21.90 7.43 -7.55
C ARG A 114 -21.82 8.84 -8.11
N ASP A 115 -20.61 9.38 -8.11
CA ASP A 115 -20.31 10.65 -8.75
C ASP A 115 -20.56 10.63 -10.27
N ALA A 116 -20.86 11.79 -10.83
CA ALA A 116 -21.07 11.98 -12.26
C ALA A 116 -19.73 11.95 -13.01
N VAL A 117 -19.76 11.61 -14.30
CA VAL A 117 -18.56 11.63 -15.14
C VAL A 117 -18.14 13.09 -15.39
N GLN A 118 -16.92 13.44 -14.99
CA GLN A 118 -16.36 14.78 -15.16
C GLN A 118 -15.28 14.81 -16.25
N ARG A 119 -15.06 15.99 -16.85
CA ARG A 119 -13.98 16.19 -17.86
C ARG A 119 -12.60 15.99 -17.24
N VAL A 120 -12.40 16.55 -16.05
CA VAL A 120 -11.19 16.41 -15.23
C VAL A 120 -11.64 15.99 -13.85
N GLU A 121 -11.09 14.90 -13.35
CA GLU A 121 -11.36 14.42 -12.01
C GLU A 121 -10.57 15.28 -11.01
N THR A 122 -11.27 15.94 -10.09
CA THR A 122 -10.63 16.75 -9.05
C THR A 122 -10.59 15.95 -7.75
N ILE A 123 -9.42 15.39 -7.43
CA ILE A 123 -9.24 14.48 -6.28
C ILE A 123 -9.02 15.21 -4.95
N ARG A 124 -8.36 16.38 -4.98
CA ARG A 124 -8.14 17.26 -3.82
C ARG A 124 -9.09 18.42 -3.95
N LEU A 125 -9.90 18.63 -2.91
CA LEU A 125 -10.97 19.61 -2.90
C LEU A 125 -10.56 20.83 -2.07
N ALA A 126 -10.93 22.02 -2.53
CA ALA A 126 -10.85 23.21 -1.68
C ALA A 126 -11.81 23.07 -0.48
N PRO A 127 -11.60 23.78 0.64
CA PRO A 127 -12.45 23.64 1.83
C PRO A 127 -13.96 23.79 1.56
N VAL A 128 -14.34 24.70 0.66
CA VAL A 128 -15.75 24.89 0.25
C VAL A 128 -16.29 23.64 -0.45
N ASP A 129 -15.53 23.06 -1.38
CA ASP A 129 -15.93 21.84 -2.10
C ASP A 129 -15.95 20.61 -1.19
N GLN A 130 -15.08 20.57 -0.16
CA GLN A 130 -15.14 19.54 0.87
C GLN A 130 -16.44 19.62 1.68
N GLN A 131 -16.87 20.84 2.04
CA GLN A 131 -18.15 21.06 2.73
C GLN A 131 -19.33 20.66 1.84
N ILE A 132 -19.30 21.00 0.54
CA ILE A 132 -20.33 20.60 -0.42
C ILE A 132 -20.40 19.08 -0.54
N LEU A 133 -19.25 18.41 -0.65
CA LEU A 133 -19.19 16.94 -0.68
C LEU A 133 -19.78 16.33 0.61
N ALA A 134 -19.40 16.86 1.77
CA ALA A 134 -19.91 16.38 3.06
C ALA A 134 -21.43 16.51 3.14
N GLY A 135 -21.97 17.68 2.78
CA GLY A 135 -23.41 17.92 2.74
C GLY A 135 -24.14 17.03 1.75
N LEU A 136 -23.59 16.82 0.55
CA LEU A 136 -24.16 15.92 -0.45
C LEU A 136 -24.26 14.48 0.06
N VAL A 137 -23.17 13.94 0.60
CA VAL A 137 -23.12 12.55 1.08
C VAL A 137 -24.03 12.36 2.30
N SER A 138 -24.08 13.33 3.20
CA SER A 138 -24.97 13.28 4.37
C SER A 138 -26.45 13.49 4.06
N ALA A 139 -26.81 13.99 2.87
CA ALA A 139 -28.19 14.18 2.45
C ALA A 139 -28.87 12.89 1.97
N TYR A 140 -28.13 11.81 1.70
CA TYR A 140 -28.73 10.54 1.31
C TYR A 140 -29.45 9.88 2.48
N THR A 141 -30.68 9.43 2.25
CA THR A 141 -31.44 8.62 3.22
C THR A 141 -30.75 7.27 3.44
N PRO A 142 -30.31 6.94 4.67
CA PRO A 142 -29.71 5.65 4.98
C PRO A 142 -30.72 4.48 4.88
N PRO A 143 -30.30 3.24 4.56
CA PRO A 143 -28.94 2.86 4.19
C PRO A 143 -28.63 3.24 2.74
N ALA A 144 -27.46 3.85 2.51
CA ALA A 144 -27.03 4.27 1.19
C ALA A 144 -25.52 4.10 1.02
N SER A 145 -25.06 4.02 -0.23
CA SER A 145 -23.64 4.12 -0.57
C SER A 145 -23.40 5.29 -1.53
N TYR A 146 -22.22 5.89 -1.41
CA TYR A 146 -21.72 6.89 -2.35
C TYR A 146 -20.27 6.58 -2.72
N ILE A 147 -19.93 6.79 -3.99
CA ILE A 147 -18.63 6.45 -4.55
C ILE A 147 -18.09 7.65 -5.33
N LYS A 148 -16.88 8.11 -5.01
CA LYS A 148 -16.20 9.20 -5.71
C LYS A 148 -14.69 9.04 -5.68
N HIS A 149 -13.99 9.45 -6.75
CA HIS A 149 -12.54 9.60 -6.72
C HIS A 149 -12.15 10.88 -5.98
N VAL A 150 -11.86 10.77 -4.68
CA VAL A 150 -11.54 11.93 -3.84
C VAL A 150 -10.66 11.53 -2.65
N CYS A 151 -9.84 12.46 -2.17
CA CYS A 151 -9.08 12.27 -0.93
C CYS A 151 -10.01 12.18 0.28
N TYR A 152 -9.51 11.57 1.36
CA TYR A 152 -10.21 11.52 2.64
C TYR A 152 -10.68 12.92 3.06
N THR A 153 -11.95 13.01 3.47
CA THR A 153 -12.59 14.25 3.88
C THR A 153 -13.09 14.07 5.30
N ASN A 154 -12.71 14.96 6.23
CA ASN A 154 -13.24 14.88 7.59
C ASN A 154 -14.63 15.56 7.63
N PHE A 155 -15.70 14.77 7.66
CA PHE A 155 -17.08 15.27 7.68
C PHE A 155 -17.42 16.04 8.96
N THR A 156 -16.90 15.59 10.10
CA THR A 156 -17.16 16.24 11.40
C THR A 156 -16.60 17.66 11.47
N ARG A 157 -15.51 17.94 10.75
CA ARG A 157 -14.96 19.30 10.60
C ARG A 157 -15.97 20.29 10.03
N TYR A 158 -16.95 19.80 9.26
CA TYR A 158 -17.97 20.60 8.60
C TYR A 158 -19.36 20.46 9.26
N GLY A 159 -19.44 19.87 10.46
CA GLY A 159 -20.70 19.69 11.18
C GLY A 159 -21.59 18.56 10.64
N TYR A 160 -21.04 17.66 9.82
CA TYR A 160 -21.78 16.53 9.26
C TYR A 160 -21.40 15.21 9.96
N PRO A 161 -22.31 14.21 10.02
CA PRO A 161 -22.02 12.90 10.58
C PRO A 161 -20.96 12.18 9.73
N SER A 162 -20.03 11.50 10.39
CA SER A 162 -19.05 10.65 9.70
C SER A 162 -19.75 9.48 8.98
N PRO A 163 -19.54 9.29 7.67
CA PRO A 163 -20.01 8.09 6.98
C PRO A 163 -19.14 6.89 7.34
N ILE A 164 -19.58 5.69 6.95
CA ILE A 164 -18.78 4.47 7.05
C ILE A 164 -17.75 4.50 5.91
N TYR A 165 -16.50 4.85 6.22
CA TYR A 165 -15.42 4.86 5.25
C TYR A 165 -14.91 3.45 4.96
N VAL A 166 -14.83 3.11 3.67
CA VAL A 166 -14.19 1.88 3.19
C VAL A 166 -13.26 2.18 2.03
N ASN A 167 -12.25 1.35 1.82
CA ASN A 167 -11.41 1.46 0.63
C ASN A 167 -10.76 0.12 0.24
N VAL A 168 -10.05 0.12 -0.89
CA VAL A 168 -9.21 -1.00 -1.33
C VAL A 168 -7.88 -0.45 -1.82
N VAL A 169 -6.78 -1.05 -1.40
CA VAL A 169 -5.42 -0.77 -1.88
C VAL A 169 -4.94 -1.86 -2.83
N ARG A 170 -3.80 -1.61 -3.46
CA ARG A 170 -3.14 -2.47 -4.46
C ARG A 170 -1.65 -2.22 -4.38
N ASP A 171 -0.82 -3.23 -4.68
CA ASP A 171 0.62 -3.06 -4.83
C ASP A 171 0.94 -1.79 -5.64
N PRO A 172 1.69 -0.83 -5.07
CA PRO A 172 1.89 0.47 -5.68
C PRO A 172 2.52 0.42 -7.07
N VAL A 173 3.43 -0.53 -7.31
CA VAL A 173 4.12 -0.69 -8.59
C VAL A 173 3.19 -1.27 -9.64
N GLU A 174 2.47 -2.34 -9.33
CA GLU A 174 1.44 -2.90 -10.21
C GLU A 174 0.32 -1.89 -10.50
N ARG A 175 0.02 -1.00 -9.54
CA ARG A 175 -0.96 0.07 -9.70
C ARG A 175 -0.50 1.13 -10.69
N VAL A 176 0.74 1.62 -10.61
CA VAL A 176 1.25 2.62 -11.57
C VAL A 176 1.48 2.02 -12.96
N ILE A 177 1.92 0.75 -13.05
CA ILE A 177 1.96 0.03 -14.33
C ILE A 177 0.54 -0.08 -14.91
N SER A 178 -0.45 -0.42 -14.08
CA SER A 178 -1.84 -0.50 -14.52
C SER A 178 -2.39 0.85 -14.98
N TRP A 179 -1.96 1.96 -14.37
CA TRP A 179 -2.30 3.31 -14.80
C TRP A 179 -1.63 3.65 -16.14
N TYR A 180 -0.32 3.39 -16.26
CA TYR A 180 0.48 3.67 -17.45
C TYR A 180 -0.14 3.12 -18.74
N TYR A 181 -0.54 1.85 -18.71
CA TYR A 181 -1.20 1.21 -19.87
C TYR A 181 -2.68 1.53 -20.00
N TYR A 182 -3.34 1.98 -18.92
CA TYR A 182 -4.73 2.42 -18.99
C TYR A 182 -4.87 3.76 -19.71
N VAL A 183 -3.99 4.73 -19.43
CA VAL A 183 -4.06 6.02 -20.13
C VAL A 183 -3.62 5.96 -21.58
N ARG A 184 -2.89 4.92 -21.99
CA ARG A 184 -2.46 4.69 -23.39
C ARG A 184 -3.40 3.84 -24.23
N ALA A 185 -4.43 3.31 -23.59
CA ALA A 185 -5.45 2.49 -24.20
C ALA A 185 -6.21 3.21 -25.33
N PRO A 186 -6.36 2.62 -26.53
CA PRO A 186 -7.19 3.23 -27.57
C PRO A 186 -8.64 3.51 -27.13
N TRP A 187 -9.28 2.60 -26.39
CA TRP A 187 -10.66 2.79 -25.92
C TRP A 187 -10.80 3.95 -24.94
N TYR A 188 -9.78 4.24 -24.13
CA TYR A 188 -9.78 5.38 -23.22
C TYR A 188 -9.97 6.71 -23.98
N TYR A 189 -9.27 6.87 -25.11
CA TYR A 189 -9.40 8.08 -25.93
C TYR A 189 -10.68 8.09 -26.76
N VAL A 190 -11.12 6.94 -27.28
CA VAL A 190 -12.39 6.85 -28.03
C VAL A 190 -13.57 7.27 -27.15
N GLU A 191 -13.65 6.74 -25.92
CA GLU A 191 -14.72 7.07 -24.97
C GLU A 191 -14.67 8.55 -24.58
N ARG A 192 -13.48 9.08 -24.27
CA ARG A 192 -13.31 10.49 -23.90
C ARG A 192 -13.59 11.44 -25.05
N LYS A 193 -13.23 11.10 -26.30
CA LYS A 193 -13.59 11.88 -27.49
C LYS A 193 -15.08 11.89 -27.76
N ARG A 194 -15.79 10.77 -27.51
CA ARG A 194 -17.25 10.72 -27.61
C ARG A 194 -17.92 11.62 -26.58
N ALA A 195 -17.43 11.64 -25.35
CA ALA A 195 -17.95 12.50 -24.29
C ALA A 195 -17.52 13.97 -24.44
N PHE A 196 -16.32 14.21 -24.99
CA PHE A 196 -15.69 15.52 -25.10
C PHE A 196 -14.96 15.64 -26.47
N PRO A 197 -15.69 16.00 -27.55
CA PRO A 197 -15.17 16.00 -28.93
C PRO A 197 -13.91 16.85 -29.15
N ASP A 198 -13.73 17.92 -28.38
CA ASP A 198 -12.62 18.89 -28.55
C ASP A 198 -11.29 18.44 -27.92
N LEU A 199 -11.23 17.30 -27.22
CA LEU A 199 -9.99 16.84 -26.57
C LEU A 199 -8.92 16.48 -27.62
N PRO A 200 -7.69 17.00 -27.59
CA PRO A 200 -6.65 16.59 -28.53
C PRO A 200 -6.30 15.10 -28.37
N LEU A 201 -5.94 14.45 -29.47
CA LEU A 201 -5.36 13.11 -29.43
C LEU A 201 -3.87 13.20 -29.04
N PRO A 202 -3.35 12.27 -28.22
CA PRO A 202 -1.93 12.26 -27.87
C PRO A 202 -1.04 11.87 -29.05
N ASP A 203 0.26 12.14 -28.88
CA ASP A 203 1.30 11.69 -29.79
C ASP A 203 1.29 10.14 -29.93
N PRO A 204 1.27 9.60 -31.17
CA PRO A 204 1.34 8.15 -31.40
C PRO A 204 2.59 7.47 -30.82
N ALA A 205 3.74 8.13 -30.76
CA ALA A 205 4.96 7.61 -30.15
C ALA A 205 4.79 7.45 -28.63
N TRP A 206 4.15 8.42 -27.98
CA TRP A 206 3.83 8.32 -26.55
C TRP A 206 2.86 7.16 -26.25
N LEU A 207 1.86 6.95 -27.11
CA LEU A 207 0.89 5.85 -26.99
C LEU A 207 1.55 4.47 -27.11
N LYS A 208 2.56 4.33 -27.98
CA LYS A 208 3.23 3.06 -28.25
C LYS A 208 4.35 2.72 -27.27
N LYS A 209 4.87 3.70 -26.53
CA LYS A 209 5.99 3.49 -25.60
C LYS A 209 5.59 2.56 -24.47
N ASP A 210 6.31 1.47 -24.29
CA ASP A 210 6.08 0.54 -23.18
C ASP A 210 6.70 1.06 -21.87
N PHE A 211 6.25 0.47 -20.75
CA PHE A 211 6.66 0.89 -19.42
C PHE A 211 8.14 0.62 -19.13
N GLU A 212 8.71 -0.47 -19.64
CA GLU A 212 10.11 -0.80 -19.41
C GLU A 212 11.02 0.22 -20.09
N THR A 213 10.76 0.50 -21.36
CA THR A 213 11.47 1.54 -22.11
C THR A 213 11.34 2.88 -21.39
N CYS A 214 10.16 3.24 -20.89
CA CYS A 214 9.96 4.48 -20.12
C CYS A 214 10.83 4.56 -18.86
N VAL A 215 10.89 3.49 -18.06
CA VAL A 215 11.72 3.43 -16.84
C VAL A 215 13.22 3.46 -17.19
N LEU A 216 13.66 2.63 -18.15
CA LEU A 216 15.07 2.48 -18.51
C LEU A 216 15.65 3.72 -19.21
N SER A 217 14.82 4.43 -20.00
CA SER A 217 15.23 5.71 -20.60
C SER A 217 15.15 6.90 -19.64
N GLY A 218 14.63 6.70 -18.42
CA GLY A 218 14.54 7.76 -17.41
C GLY A 218 13.54 8.86 -17.75
N ASP A 219 12.48 8.51 -18.49
CA ASP A 219 11.41 9.45 -18.84
C ASP A 219 10.78 10.08 -17.59
N ARG A 220 10.39 11.36 -17.71
CA ARG A 220 9.86 12.14 -16.57
C ARG A 220 8.65 11.47 -15.88
N GLU A 221 7.76 10.84 -16.64
CA GLU A 221 6.57 10.18 -16.07
C GLU A 221 6.88 8.86 -15.33
N CYS A 222 8.07 8.29 -15.53
CA CYS A 222 8.53 7.04 -14.92
C CYS A 222 9.70 7.23 -13.92
N ARG A 223 10.13 8.47 -13.66
CA ARG A 223 11.30 8.77 -12.81
C ARG A 223 11.00 8.87 -11.30
N TYR A 224 9.72 8.92 -10.91
CA TYR A 224 9.21 8.84 -9.52
C TYR A 224 10.14 9.41 -8.44
N ILE A 225 10.37 10.72 -8.48
CA ILE A 225 11.34 11.39 -7.59
C ILE A 225 10.67 11.74 -6.26
N GLU A 226 11.29 11.37 -5.15
CA GLU A 226 10.83 11.70 -3.79
C GLU A 226 10.71 13.21 -3.59
N GLY A 227 9.66 13.62 -2.86
CA GLY A 227 9.37 15.02 -2.58
C GLY A 227 8.70 15.78 -3.72
N GLU A 228 8.57 15.22 -4.93
CA GLU A 228 7.80 15.86 -6.00
C GLU A 228 6.34 16.06 -5.58
N THR A 229 5.88 17.30 -5.66
CA THR A 229 4.51 17.71 -5.32
C THR A 229 3.64 17.90 -6.55
N HIS A 230 4.20 17.77 -7.76
CA HIS A 230 3.51 18.11 -9.00
C HIS A 230 2.18 17.35 -9.14
N GLU A 231 1.08 18.09 -9.18
CA GLU A 231 -0.27 17.57 -9.41
C GLU A 231 -0.62 17.80 -10.88
N GLY A 232 -0.16 16.91 -11.76
CA GLY A 232 -0.51 16.95 -13.18
C GLY A 232 -1.80 16.18 -13.45
N ILE A 233 -2.49 16.52 -14.56
CA ILE A 233 -3.54 15.65 -15.12
C ILE A 233 -2.90 14.29 -15.40
N GLY A 234 -3.21 13.29 -14.56
CA GLY A 234 -2.68 11.94 -14.71
C GLY A 234 -1.49 11.57 -13.82
N ASP A 235 -1.12 12.38 -12.81
CA ASP A 235 -0.20 11.89 -11.78
C ASP A 235 -0.94 11.02 -10.75
N HIS A 236 -0.84 9.70 -10.94
CA HIS A 236 -1.46 8.71 -10.07
C HIS A 236 -0.44 7.91 -9.27
N ARG A 237 0.78 8.41 -9.04
CA ARG A 237 1.79 7.66 -8.27
C ARG A 237 1.47 7.51 -6.78
N ARG A 238 0.69 8.43 -6.20
CA ARG A 238 0.37 8.52 -4.77
C ARG A 238 -0.94 7.78 -4.42
N GLN A 239 -0.86 6.58 -3.85
CA GLN A 239 -2.00 5.92 -3.21
C GLN A 239 -2.26 6.50 -1.82
N THR A 240 -1.20 6.78 -1.08
CA THR A 240 -1.24 7.42 0.26
C THR A 240 -2.06 8.71 0.28
N LEU A 241 -2.01 9.51 -0.79
CA LEU A 241 -2.73 10.79 -0.92
C LEU A 241 -4.24 10.63 -0.68
N PHE A 242 -4.86 9.54 -1.16
CA PHE A 242 -6.30 9.30 -1.00
C PHE A 242 -6.71 9.09 0.46
N PHE A 243 -5.78 8.70 1.32
CA PHE A 243 -6.02 8.45 2.75
C PHE A 243 -5.48 9.58 3.64
N CYS A 244 -4.39 10.23 3.24
CA CYS A 244 -3.79 11.33 3.99
C CYS A 244 -4.73 12.54 4.09
N GLY A 245 -5.40 12.89 3.00
CA GLY A 245 -6.38 13.99 2.95
C GLY A 245 -6.05 15.07 1.91
N HIS A 246 -6.64 16.25 2.12
CA HIS A 246 -6.59 17.38 1.18
C HIS A 246 -5.44 18.35 1.45
N GLU A 247 -4.69 18.13 2.52
CA GLU A 247 -3.73 19.09 3.02
C GLU A 247 -2.43 19.10 2.19
N PRO A 248 -1.72 20.23 2.09
CA PRO A 248 -0.48 20.33 1.32
C PRO A 248 0.59 19.32 1.76
N GLN A 249 0.63 18.96 3.04
CA GLN A 249 1.56 17.97 3.61
C GLN A 249 1.36 16.56 3.04
N CYS A 250 0.20 16.28 2.44
CA CYS A 250 -0.09 15.01 1.77
C CYS A 250 0.45 14.96 0.33
N THR A 251 0.89 16.09 -0.23
CA THR A 251 1.30 16.17 -1.65
C THR A 251 2.68 15.61 -1.95
N PRO A 252 3.73 15.78 -1.11
CA PRO A 252 5.07 15.34 -1.48
C PRO A 252 5.12 13.82 -1.62
N PHE A 253 5.47 13.36 -2.82
CA PHE A 253 5.55 11.93 -3.12
C PHE A 253 6.57 11.24 -2.20
N ASN A 254 6.23 10.03 -1.76
CA ASN A 254 7.09 9.18 -0.96
C ASN A 254 7.56 9.83 0.36
N SER A 255 6.77 10.74 0.94
CA SER A 255 7.13 11.44 2.18
C SER A 255 6.68 10.69 3.44
N VAL A 256 7.48 10.83 4.51
CA VAL A 256 7.17 10.25 5.83
C VAL A 256 5.92 10.88 6.43
N GLU A 257 5.75 12.19 6.28
CA GLU A 257 4.59 12.90 6.85
C GLU A 257 3.27 12.42 6.24
N ALA A 258 3.19 12.35 4.90
CA ALA A 258 2.00 11.86 4.21
C ALA A 258 1.68 10.41 4.59
N LEU A 259 2.71 9.57 4.70
CA LEU A 259 2.58 8.18 5.13
C LEU A 259 1.99 8.05 6.55
N GLN A 260 2.59 8.72 7.53
CA GLN A 260 2.16 8.61 8.92
C GLN A 260 0.75 9.14 9.13
N ARG A 261 0.41 10.23 8.43
CA ARG A 261 -0.95 10.76 8.43
C ARG A 261 -1.95 9.80 7.77
N ALA A 262 -1.61 9.21 6.63
CA ALA A 262 -2.45 8.21 5.96
C ALA A 262 -2.70 6.98 6.87
N LYS A 263 -1.66 6.44 7.52
CA LYS A 263 -1.78 5.34 8.48
C LYS A 263 -2.76 5.68 9.61
N ARG A 264 -2.56 6.84 10.26
CA ARG A 264 -3.45 7.32 11.33
C ARG A 264 -4.90 7.45 10.89
N VAL A 265 -5.15 8.01 9.71
CA VAL A 265 -6.52 8.14 9.18
C VAL A 265 -7.13 6.76 8.93
N VAL A 266 -6.38 5.81 8.36
CA VAL A 266 -6.86 4.43 8.17
C VAL A 266 -7.26 3.78 9.49
N GLU A 267 -6.44 3.91 10.54
CA GLU A 267 -6.72 3.34 11.85
C GLU A 267 -7.95 3.95 12.51
N GLN A 268 -8.11 5.27 12.41
CA GLN A 268 -9.13 6.00 13.16
C GLN A 268 -10.47 6.09 12.42
N GLN A 269 -10.46 6.10 11.08
CA GLN A 269 -11.61 6.53 10.29
C GLN A 269 -12.18 5.45 9.38
N TYR A 270 -11.36 4.50 8.91
CA TYR A 270 -11.81 3.48 7.95
C TYR A 270 -12.30 2.23 8.67
N ALA A 271 -13.49 1.74 8.31
CA ALA A 271 -14.01 0.46 8.76
C ALA A 271 -13.10 -0.68 8.28
N VAL A 272 -12.96 -0.81 6.96
CA VAL A 272 -12.09 -1.80 6.33
C VAL A 272 -11.37 -1.15 5.14
N VAL A 273 -10.06 -1.41 5.06
CA VAL A 273 -9.25 -1.14 3.87
C VAL A 273 -8.77 -2.48 3.33
N GLY A 274 -9.39 -2.93 2.24
CA GLY A 274 -9.08 -4.18 1.58
C GLY A 274 -7.80 -4.14 0.75
N VAL A 275 -7.35 -5.30 0.28
CA VAL A 275 -6.18 -5.49 -0.58
C VAL A 275 -6.62 -6.23 -1.86
N LEU A 276 -6.38 -5.63 -3.03
CA LEU A 276 -6.81 -6.21 -4.31
C LEU A 276 -6.17 -7.57 -4.59
N GLU A 277 -4.93 -7.79 -4.17
CA GLU A 277 -4.21 -9.05 -4.33
C GLU A 277 -4.71 -10.14 -3.38
N ASP A 278 -5.51 -9.79 -2.36
CA ASP A 278 -6.07 -10.68 -1.35
C ASP A 278 -7.58 -10.45 -1.21
N LEU A 279 -8.31 -10.71 -2.31
CA LEU A 279 -9.75 -10.45 -2.39
C LEU A 279 -10.57 -11.31 -1.43
N ASN A 280 -10.17 -12.55 -1.14
CA ASN A 280 -10.90 -13.40 -0.21
C ASN A 280 -10.94 -12.79 1.19
N SER A 281 -9.77 -12.45 1.74
CA SER A 281 -9.65 -11.79 3.02
C SER A 281 -10.37 -10.43 3.00
N THR A 282 -10.25 -9.69 1.90
CA THR A 282 -10.92 -8.39 1.72
C THR A 282 -12.44 -8.50 1.80
N LEU A 283 -13.05 -9.39 1.03
CA LEU A 283 -14.51 -9.55 0.97
C LEU A 283 -15.05 -10.12 2.29
N LEU A 284 -14.32 -11.05 2.90
CA LEU A 284 -14.67 -11.59 4.22
C LEU A 284 -14.62 -10.51 5.30
N ALA A 285 -13.58 -9.67 5.34
CA ALA A 285 -13.51 -8.57 6.30
C ALA A 285 -14.65 -7.57 6.11
N PHE A 286 -15.01 -7.26 4.86
CA PHE A 286 -16.18 -6.43 4.57
C PHE A 286 -17.48 -7.05 5.07
N GLU A 287 -17.72 -8.34 4.83
CA GLU A 287 -18.89 -9.08 5.36
C GLU A 287 -18.97 -9.02 6.88
N ARG A 288 -17.84 -9.23 7.56
CA ARG A 288 -17.79 -9.33 9.03
C ARG A 288 -17.90 -7.98 9.74
N TYR A 289 -17.24 -6.94 9.22
CA TYR A 289 -17.18 -5.62 9.86
C TYR A 289 -18.22 -4.63 9.33
N VAL A 290 -18.77 -4.85 8.14
CA VAL A 290 -19.75 -3.95 7.49
C VAL A 290 -20.94 -4.75 6.91
N PRO A 291 -21.58 -5.65 7.70
CA PRO A 291 -22.55 -6.63 7.19
C PRO A 291 -23.77 -5.99 6.51
N ARG A 292 -24.22 -4.82 6.99
CA ARG A 292 -25.36 -4.08 6.41
C ARG A 292 -25.22 -3.82 4.90
N PHE A 293 -23.99 -3.67 4.42
CA PHE A 293 -23.70 -3.39 3.02
C PHE A 293 -23.11 -4.60 2.28
N PHE A 294 -22.37 -5.45 2.99
CA PHE A 294 -21.54 -6.48 2.36
C PHE A 294 -21.97 -7.91 2.65
N ASP A 295 -23.07 -8.17 3.35
CA ASP A 295 -23.58 -9.53 3.54
C ASP A 295 -23.68 -10.27 2.19
N GLY A 296 -23.04 -11.45 2.11
CA GLY A 296 -22.96 -12.29 0.91
C GLY A 296 -22.04 -11.78 -0.22
N ALA A 297 -21.17 -10.78 0.03
CA ALA A 297 -20.21 -10.28 -0.95
C ALA A 297 -19.24 -11.34 -1.49
N LEU A 298 -18.70 -12.20 -0.62
CA LEU A 298 -17.76 -13.26 -0.99
C LEU A 298 -18.45 -14.26 -1.91
N GLN A 299 -19.62 -14.77 -1.50
CA GLN A 299 -20.42 -15.69 -2.30
C GLN A 299 -20.75 -15.11 -3.67
N LEU A 300 -21.32 -13.90 -3.69
CA LEU A 300 -21.73 -13.22 -4.92
C LEU A 300 -20.56 -13.00 -5.89
N TYR A 301 -19.38 -12.65 -5.36
CA TYR A 301 -18.19 -12.44 -6.19
C TYR A 301 -17.75 -13.73 -6.90
N TRP A 302 -17.72 -14.85 -6.18
CA TRP A 302 -17.25 -16.13 -6.72
C TRP A 302 -18.27 -16.82 -7.63
N GLU A 303 -19.57 -16.70 -7.34
CA GLU A 303 -20.63 -17.20 -8.23
C GLU A 303 -20.63 -16.49 -9.59
N GLU A 304 -20.26 -15.20 -9.62
CA GLU A 304 -20.27 -14.37 -10.83
C GLU A 304 -18.88 -13.99 -11.34
N LEU A 305 -17.87 -14.81 -11.01
CA LEU A 305 -16.47 -14.55 -11.32
C LEU A 305 -16.23 -14.22 -12.80
N ASN A 306 -16.93 -14.90 -13.72
CA ASN A 306 -16.81 -14.67 -15.16
C ASN A 306 -17.21 -13.24 -15.56
N THR A 307 -18.23 -12.68 -14.90
CA THR A 307 -18.66 -11.30 -15.13
C THR A 307 -17.63 -10.32 -14.56
N PHE A 308 -17.19 -10.55 -13.32
CA PHE A 308 -16.25 -9.66 -12.64
C PHE A 308 -14.86 -9.62 -13.31
N ASN A 309 -14.37 -10.77 -13.81
CA ASN A 309 -13.09 -10.87 -14.52
C ASN A 309 -13.03 -10.03 -15.81
N ARG A 310 -14.17 -9.75 -16.44
CA ARG A 310 -14.23 -8.99 -17.70
C ARG A 310 -14.14 -7.48 -17.49
N ILE A 311 -14.46 -6.97 -16.31
CA ILE A 311 -14.64 -5.53 -16.06
C ILE A 311 -13.32 -4.76 -16.15
N ASN A 312 -12.24 -5.31 -15.56
CA ASN A 312 -10.97 -4.60 -15.44
C ASN A 312 -9.89 -5.12 -16.40
N ARG A 313 -10.24 -5.99 -17.37
CA ARG A 313 -9.26 -6.58 -18.29
C ARG A 313 -8.74 -5.52 -19.26
N ASN A 314 -7.45 -5.26 -19.18
CA ASN A 314 -6.73 -4.47 -20.17
C ASN A 314 -5.86 -5.41 -21.02
N ALA A 315 -6.29 -5.70 -22.26
CA ALA A 315 -5.55 -6.56 -23.20
C ALA A 315 -4.24 -5.92 -23.71
N PHE A 316 -4.05 -4.62 -23.48
CA PHE A 316 -2.90 -3.83 -23.92
C PHE A 316 -1.87 -3.60 -22.80
N LYS A 317 -2.01 -4.30 -21.67
CA LYS A 317 -0.98 -4.34 -20.61
C LYS A 317 -0.05 -5.54 -20.90
N PRO A 318 1.11 -5.34 -21.56
CA PRO A 318 2.12 -6.40 -21.65
C PRO A 318 2.70 -6.71 -20.24
N PRO A 319 3.31 -7.89 -20.07
CA PRO A 319 4.07 -8.17 -18.87
C PRO A 319 5.25 -7.20 -18.73
N VAL A 320 5.58 -6.84 -17.49
CA VAL A 320 6.75 -6.04 -17.13
C VAL A 320 7.67 -6.95 -16.31
N SER A 321 8.95 -6.96 -16.65
CA SER A 321 9.99 -7.75 -16.00
C SER A 321 10.16 -7.35 -14.54
N GLU A 322 10.55 -8.34 -13.73
CA GLU A 322 10.71 -8.10 -12.31
C GLU A 322 11.90 -7.18 -12.01
N ALA A 323 12.94 -7.18 -12.85
CA ALA A 323 14.07 -6.25 -12.74
C ALA A 323 13.62 -4.78 -12.84
N VAL A 324 12.77 -4.46 -13.83
CA VAL A 324 12.20 -3.11 -13.98
C VAL A 324 11.30 -2.76 -12.80
N LYS A 325 10.47 -3.71 -12.32
CA LYS A 325 9.66 -3.47 -11.12
C LYS A 325 10.51 -3.18 -9.90
N GLN A 326 11.67 -3.83 -9.73
CA GLN A 326 12.56 -3.54 -8.60
C GLN A 326 13.15 -2.12 -8.66
N ILE A 327 13.49 -1.62 -9.86
CA ILE A 327 13.90 -0.21 -10.03
C ILE A 327 12.80 0.73 -9.52
N VAL A 328 11.55 0.47 -9.90
CA VAL A 328 10.41 1.29 -9.46
C VAL A 328 10.16 1.12 -7.95
N ARG A 329 10.23 -0.10 -7.40
CA ARG A 329 10.04 -0.36 -5.97
C ARG A 329 11.03 0.42 -5.11
N ALA A 330 12.28 0.55 -5.56
CA ALA A 330 13.30 1.33 -4.85
C ALA A 330 12.90 2.81 -4.66
N ASN A 331 12.03 3.35 -5.53
CA ASN A 331 11.53 4.73 -5.46
C ASN A 331 10.13 4.85 -4.78
N PHE A 332 9.51 3.73 -4.40
CA PHE A 332 8.14 3.68 -3.84
C PHE A 332 8.12 3.25 -2.36
N THR A 333 9.22 3.42 -1.64
CA THR A 333 9.42 2.84 -0.31
C THR A 333 8.27 3.14 0.67
N ARG A 334 7.78 4.38 0.75
CA ARG A 334 6.65 4.77 1.62
C ARG A 334 5.29 4.33 1.11
N GLU A 335 5.09 4.30 -0.21
CA GLU A 335 3.86 3.75 -0.79
C GLU A 335 3.75 2.24 -0.52
N ILE A 336 4.86 1.51 -0.61
CA ILE A 336 4.93 0.08 -0.29
C ILE A 336 4.70 -0.12 1.21
N GLU A 337 5.33 0.68 2.06
CA GLU A 337 5.12 0.63 3.51
C GLU A 337 3.65 0.87 3.88
N PHE A 338 2.96 1.79 3.20
CA PHE A 338 1.52 2.02 3.37
C PHE A 338 0.67 0.83 2.94
N TYR A 339 0.99 0.23 1.79
CA TYR A 339 0.31 -0.95 1.28
C TYR A 339 0.44 -2.14 2.25
N GLU A 340 1.65 -2.45 2.71
CA GLU A 340 1.89 -3.53 3.67
C GLU A 340 1.23 -3.26 5.02
N PHE A 341 1.21 -2.00 5.47
CA PHE A 341 0.45 -1.60 6.65
C PHE A 341 -1.06 -1.89 6.50
N CYS A 342 -1.67 -1.52 5.37
CA CYS A 342 -3.09 -1.80 5.11
C CYS A 342 -3.37 -3.31 5.10
N LYS A 343 -2.47 -4.10 4.49
CA LYS A 343 -2.55 -5.55 4.44
C LYS A 343 -2.42 -6.19 5.82
N GLN A 344 -1.46 -5.75 6.62
CA GLN A 344 -1.29 -6.20 8.00
C GLN A 344 -2.54 -5.89 8.82
N ARG A 345 -3.10 -4.68 8.69
CA ARG A 345 -4.34 -4.29 9.38
C ARG A 345 -5.53 -5.17 8.96
N LEU A 346 -5.68 -5.46 7.67
CA LEU A 346 -6.72 -6.37 7.16
C LEU A 346 -6.61 -7.76 7.79
N HIS A 347 -5.40 -8.32 7.84
CA HIS A 347 -5.16 -9.63 8.44
C HIS A 347 -5.38 -9.61 9.95
N MET A 348 -4.96 -8.55 10.64
CA MET A 348 -5.21 -8.36 12.06
C MET A 348 -6.71 -8.29 12.38
N GLN A 349 -7.49 -7.59 11.55
CA GLN A 349 -8.95 -7.56 11.68
C GLN A 349 -9.58 -8.96 11.59
N LEU A 350 -9.08 -9.79 10.70
CA LEU A 350 -9.59 -11.15 10.54
C LEU A 350 -9.14 -12.09 11.66
N ARG A 351 -7.89 -11.97 12.13
CA ARG A 351 -7.40 -12.72 13.30
C ARG A 351 -8.18 -12.38 14.56
N ALA A 352 -8.50 -11.10 14.76
CA ALA A 352 -9.26 -10.63 15.92
C ALA A 352 -10.62 -11.32 16.04
N LEU A 353 -11.24 -11.73 14.92
CA LEU A 353 -12.53 -12.45 14.93
C LEU A 353 -12.46 -13.82 15.62
N ARG A 354 -11.26 -14.39 15.83
CA ARG A 354 -11.02 -15.70 16.47
C ARG A 354 -11.87 -16.82 15.85
N ASP A 355 -12.13 -16.72 14.56
CA ASP A 355 -12.92 -17.69 13.80
C ASP A 355 -11.97 -18.72 13.17
N PRO A 356 -12.00 -19.99 13.62
CA PRO A 356 -11.08 -21.02 13.16
C PRO A 356 -11.28 -21.41 11.69
N THR A 357 -12.38 -20.98 11.06
CA THR A 357 -12.64 -21.23 9.64
C THR A 357 -11.88 -20.26 8.73
N ILE A 358 -11.35 -19.16 9.29
CA ILE A 358 -10.64 -18.13 8.52
C ILE A 358 -9.20 -18.56 8.31
N THR A 359 -8.86 -18.90 7.06
CA THR A 359 -7.47 -19.17 6.65
C THR A 359 -6.88 -17.93 5.99
N LEU A 360 -5.88 -17.33 6.63
CA LEU A 360 -5.17 -16.17 6.07
C LEU A 360 -4.01 -16.60 5.16
N PRO A 361 -3.67 -15.81 4.13
CA PRO A 361 -2.47 -16.05 3.34
C PRO A 361 -1.23 -16.01 4.24
N THR A 362 -0.42 -17.07 4.21
CA THR A 362 0.78 -17.16 5.03
C THR A 362 1.85 -16.17 4.56
N THR A 363 2.36 -15.34 5.46
CA THR A 363 3.50 -14.45 5.24
C THR A 363 4.84 -15.19 5.42
N ARG A 364 4.99 -16.41 4.90
CA ARG A 364 6.28 -17.14 4.99
C ARG A 364 7.13 -16.89 3.75
N SER A 365 7.81 -15.75 3.69
CA SER A 365 9.02 -15.60 2.89
C SER A 365 10.23 -16.14 3.67
N GLY A 366 10.73 -17.32 3.28
CA GLY A 366 12.10 -17.73 3.59
C GLY A 366 12.32 -18.75 4.71
N ARG A 367 12.17 -20.03 4.39
CA ARG A 367 13.21 -21.07 4.55
C ARG A 367 12.64 -22.40 4.04
N ARG A 368 12.65 -22.58 2.71
CA ARG A 368 12.81 -23.95 2.18
C ARG A 368 14.19 -24.41 2.62
N ARG A 369 14.31 -25.10 3.75
CA ARG A 369 15.45 -25.96 4.01
C ARG A 369 15.48 -27.00 2.89
N ARG A 370 16.31 -26.74 1.89
CA ARG A 370 16.76 -27.76 0.93
C ARG A 370 17.44 -28.84 1.77
N ALA A 371 16.73 -29.92 2.09
CA ALA A 371 17.37 -31.16 2.45
C ALA A 371 18.04 -31.72 1.18
N ARG A 372 19.29 -31.35 0.94
CA ARG A 372 20.17 -32.05 0.00
C ARG A 372 21.46 -32.46 0.68
N ARG A 373 21.46 -33.78 0.99
CA ARG A 373 22.56 -34.76 0.97
C ARG A 373 23.70 -34.62 1.97
N HIS A 374 24.05 -35.72 2.62
CA HIS A 374 25.20 -36.66 2.42
C HIS A 374 24.98 -37.78 3.47
N GLY A 375 25.02 -39.10 3.24
CA GLY A 375 25.86 -39.95 2.39
C GLY A 375 26.67 -40.90 3.31
N ARG A 376 26.67 -42.22 3.01
CA ARG A 376 27.36 -43.37 3.66
C ARG A 376 26.54 -44.07 4.75
N VAL A 377 26.38 -45.40 4.75
CA VAL A 377 27.25 -46.50 4.28
C VAL A 377 26.54 -47.40 3.29
#